data_AF-W1YED9-F1
#
_entry.id   AF-W1YED9-F1
#
_cell.length_a   1.000
_cell.length_b   1.000
_cell.length_c   1.000
_cell.angle_alpha   90.00
_cell.angle_beta   90.00
_cell.angle_gamma   90.00
#
_symmetry.space_group_name_H-M   'P 1'
#
loop_
_entity.id
_entity.type
_entity.pdbx_description
1 polymer ?
#
loop_
_entity_poly.entity_id
_entity_poly.type
_entity_poly.pdbx_seq_one_letter_code
_entity_poly.pdbx_strand_id
1 'polypeptide(L)' 'LRVKTGAEAIRALAMQIPAFRQKLSDGWYQVRIAGRDAGENELSARLNEPLKNGAVIHIVPRLAGAKSGGVFQA' A
#
# COMPACT_ATOMS: atom_id res chain seq x y z
N LEU A 1 5.41 -1.91 18.83
CA LEU A 1 5.37 -2.83 17.66
C LEU A 1 6.61 -2.60 16.83
N ARG A 2 7.45 -3.62 16.60
CA ARG A 2 8.57 -3.53 15.66
C ARG A 2 8.11 -4.13 14.35
N VAL A 3 7.85 -3.28 13.36
CA VAL A 3 7.40 -3.68 12.03
C VAL A 3 8.60 -4.14 11.22
N LYS A 4 8.51 -5.33 10.64
CA LYS A 4 9.55 -5.96 9.81
C LYS A 4 9.10 -6.14 8.37
N THR A 5 7.79 -6.20 8.10
CA THR A 5 7.24 -6.37 6.75
C THR A 5 6.17 -5.32 6.44
N GLY A 6 5.85 -5.15 5.15
CA GLY A 6 4.76 -4.28 4.74
C GLY A 6 3.40 -4.74 5.30
N ALA A 7 3.17 -6.05 5.37
CA ALA A 7 1.94 -6.63 5.90
C ALA A 7 1.71 -6.25 7.37
N GLU A 8 2.78 -6.27 8.18
CA GLU A 8 2.70 -5.84 9.58
C GLU A 8 2.41 -4.35 9.71
N ALA A 9 2.97 -3.52 8.83
CA ALA A 9 2.70 -2.08 8.79
C ALA A 9 1.23 -1.80 8.46
N ILE A 10 0.71 -2.43 7.40
CA ILE A 10 -0.69 -2.30 6.99
C ILE A 10 -1.63 -2.79 8.08
N ARG A 11 -1.30 -3.92 8.72
CA ARG A 11 -2.10 -4.46 9.83
C ARG A 11 -2.10 -3.51 11.03
N ALA A 12 -0.95 -2.92 11.38
CA ALA A 12 -0.85 -1.94 12.45
C ALA A 12 -1.70 -0.71 12.16
N LEU A 13 -1.66 -0.20 10.92
CA LEU A 13 -2.47 0.93 10.48
C LEU A 13 -3.97 0.61 10.51
N ALA A 14 -4.36 -0.59 10.08
CA ALA A 14 -5.74 -1.05 10.10
C ALA A 14 -6.33 -1.18 11.52
N MET A 15 -5.51 -1.39 12.55
CA MET A 15 -5.97 -1.36 13.94
C MET A 15 -6.27 0.06 14.44
N GLN A 16 -5.60 1.07 13.89
CA GLN A 16 -5.74 2.46 14.31
C GLN A 16 -6.84 3.19 13.54
N ILE A 17 -7.10 2.80 12.29
CA ILE A 17 -8.03 3.49 11.39
C ILE A 17 -9.23 2.57 11.06
N PRO A 18 -10.43 2.87 11.59
CA PRO A 18 -11.65 2.13 11.27
C PRO A 18 -11.91 2.08 9.76
N ALA A 19 -12.43 0.95 9.29
CA ALA A 19 -12.73 0.68 7.88
C ALA A 19 -11.56 0.76 6.88
N PHE A 20 -10.33 1.05 7.33
CA PHE A 20 -9.17 1.16 6.44
C PHE A 20 -8.90 -0.14 5.68
N ARG A 21 -8.94 -1.28 6.38
CA ARG A 21 -8.76 -2.61 5.78
C ARG A 21 -9.77 -2.86 4.65
N GLN A 22 -11.04 -2.50 4.87
CA GLN A 22 -12.09 -2.69 3.88
C GLN A 22 -11.81 -1.83 2.63
N LYS A 23 -11.56 -0.53 2.81
CA LYS A 23 -11.24 0.37 1.69
C LYS A 23 -9.98 -0.05 0.92
N LEU A 24 -8.96 -0.55 1.61
CA LEU A 24 -7.76 -1.10 0.98
C LEU A 24 -8.08 -2.33 0.12
N SER A 25 -8.86 -3.27 0.66
CA SER A 25 -9.31 -4.47 -0.07
C SER A 25 -10.24 -4.13 -1.24
N ASP A 26 -11.05 -3.06 -1.12
CA ASP A 26 -11.93 -2.56 -2.17
C ASP A 26 -11.17 -1.79 -3.27
N GLY A 27 -9.82 -1.74 -3.20
CA GLY A 27 -8.98 -1.13 -4.25
C GLY A 27 -8.93 0.40 -4.23
N TRP A 28 -9.36 1.04 -3.14
CA TRP A 28 -9.33 2.51 -3.03
C TRP A 28 -7.91 3.08 -2.92
N TYR A 29 -6.92 2.23 -2.63
CA TYR A 29 -5.54 2.66 -2.44
C TYR A 29 -4.56 1.78 -3.21
N GLN A 30 -3.52 2.40 -3.72
CA GLN A 30 -2.32 1.76 -4.22
C GLN A 30 -1.22 1.79 -3.15
N VAL A 31 -0.56 0.66 -2.95
CA VAL A 31 0.52 0.53 -1.96
C VAL A 31 1.86 0.54 -2.67
N ARG A 32 2.75 1.45 -2.25
CA ARG A 32 4.14 1.51 -2.73
C ARG A 32 5.07 1.17 -1.58
N ILE A 33 5.98 0.23 -1.81
CA ILE A 33 6.95 -0.20 -0.80
C ILE A 33 8.34 0.12 -1.35
N ALA A 34 9.11 0.94 -0.62
CA ALA A 34 10.46 1.35 -1.00
C ALA A 34 10.53 1.89 -2.45
N GLY A 35 9.63 2.81 -2.79
CA GLY A 35 9.59 3.47 -4.10
C GLY A 35 9.01 2.65 -5.26
N ARG A 36 8.80 1.34 -5.09
CA ARG A 36 8.22 0.46 -6.13
C ARG A 36 6.74 0.20 -5.88
N ASP A 37 5.93 0.23 -6.93
CA ASP A 37 4.52 -0.16 -6.89
C ASP A 37 4.37 -1.66 -6.65
N ALA A 38 3.50 -2.03 -5.72
CA ALA A 38 3.11 -3.41 -5.54
C ALA A 38 1.88 -3.65 -6.42
N GLY A 39 2.10 -4.12 -7.65
CA GLY A 39 1.02 -4.49 -8.56
C GLY A 39 0.12 -5.56 -7.94
N GLU A 40 -1.13 -5.68 -8.40
CA GLU A 40 -2.15 -6.53 -7.78
C GLU A 40 -1.68 -8.00 -7.62
N ASN A 41 -0.99 -8.52 -8.64
CA ASN A 41 -0.46 -9.90 -8.67
C ASN A 41 0.77 -10.10 -7.75
N GLU A 42 1.48 -9.02 -7.39
CA GLU A 42 2.72 -9.07 -6.62
C GLU A 42 2.53 -8.55 -5.19
N LEU A 43 1.39 -7.92 -4.90
CA LEU A 43 1.11 -7.22 -3.65
C LEU A 43 1.28 -8.14 -2.44
N SER A 44 0.74 -9.34 -2.50
CA SER A 44 0.88 -10.33 -1.42
C SER A 44 2.34 -10.74 -1.19
N ALA A 45 3.11 -10.97 -2.25
CA ALA A 45 4.53 -11.32 -2.10
C ALA A 45 5.31 -10.16 -1.50
N ARG A 46 5.14 -8.95 -2.04
CA ARG A 46 5.86 -7.75 -1.63
C ARG A 46 5.52 -7.27 -0.23
N LEU A 47 4.28 -7.46 0.23
CA LEU A 47 3.90 -7.14 1.60
C LEU A 47 4.59 -8.06 2.62
N ASN A 48 4.93 -9.29 2.23
CA ASN A 48 5.61 -10.24 3.11
C ASN A 48 7.14 -10.16 3.03
N GLU A 49 7.70 -9.40 2.08
CA GLU A 49 9.14 -9.14 2.01
C GLU A 49 9.63 -8.35 3.24
N PRO A 50 10.82 -8.69 3.78
CA PRO A 50 11.46 -7.88 4.80
C PRO A 50 11.71 -6.45 4.33
N LEU A 51 11.32 -5.49 5.16
CA LEU A 51 11.61 -4.09 4.94
C LEU A 51 13.05 -3.79 5.35
N LYS A 52 13.74 -3.05 4.49
CA LYS A 52 15.01 -2.42 4.87
C LYS A 52 14.76 -1.37 5.97
N ASN A 53 15.76 -1.14 6.81
CA ASN A 53 15.65 -0.09 7.81
C ASN A 53 15.42 1.27 7.13
N GLY A 54 14.47 2.05 7.65
CA GLY A 54 14.06 3.32 7.05
C GLY A 54 13.23 3.20 5.77
N ALA A 55 12.77 2.00 5.38
CA ALA A 55 11.88 1.85 4.22
C ALA A 55 10.56 2.61 4.42
N VAL A 56 10.13 3.34 3.39
CA VAL A 56 8.87 4.07 3.37
C VAL A 56 7.80 3.26 2.64
N ILE A 57 6.60 3.23 3.22
CA ILE A 57 5.40 2.66 2.59
C ILE A 57 4.44 3.82 2.30
N HIS A 58 4.06 3.99 1.04
CA HIS A 58 3.05 4.96 0.65
C HIS A 58 1.70 4.25 0.45
N ILE A 59 0.64 4.84 1.00
CA ILE A 59 -0.76 4.48 0.75
C ILE A 59 -1.35 5.60 -0.11
N VAL A 60 -1.52 5.35 -1.41
CA VAL A 60 -1.90 6.38 -2.39
C VAL A 60 -3.38 6.21 -2.76
N PRO A 61 -4.26 7.20 -2.53
CA PRO A 61 -5.67 7.08 -2.92
C PRO A 61 -5.81 6.99 -4.45
N ARG A 62 -6.65 6.07 -4.90
CA ARG A 62 -7.06 5.91 -6.30
C ARG A 62 -8.31 6.74 -6.52
N LEU A 63 -8.25 7.74 -7.40
CA LEU A 63 -9.42 8.57 -7.75
C LEU A 63 -10.36 7.77 -8.66
N ALA A 64 -11.65 7.71 -8.32
CA ALA A 64 -12.70 7.00 -9.06
C ALA A 64 -12.95 7.51 -10.51
N GLY A 65 -12.26 8.57 -10.93
CA GLY A 65 -12.35 9.15 -12.27
C GLY A 65 -11.18 8.83 -13.21
N ALA A 66 -10.13 8.13 -12.75
CA ALA A 66 -8.98 7.80 -13.58
C ALA A 66 -9.23 6.56 -14.46
N LYS A 67 -10.22 6.65 -15.37
CA LYS A 67 -10.21 5.83 -16.57
C LYS A 67 -9.13 6.39 -17.50
N SER A 68 -7.99 5.74 -17.63
CA SER A 68 -7.08 5.83 -18.79
C SER A 68 -6.76 7.23 -19.37
N GLY A 69 -6.52 8.26 -18.55
CA GLY A 69 -6.24 9.60 -19.10
C GLY A 69 -5.99 10.67 -18.05
N GLY A 70 -4.81 10.67 -17.44
CA GLY A 70 -4.42 11.71 -16.49
C GLY A 70 -3.01 11.51 -15.97
N VAL A 71 -2.07 12.13 -16.67
CA VAL A 71 -0.66 12.35 -16.31
C VAL A 71 -0.42 12.41 -14.80
N PHE A 72 0.23 11.38 -14.27
CA PHE A 72 1.18 11.52 -13.18
C PHE A 72 2.43 10.70 -13.53
N GLN A 73 3.30 11.32 -14.33
CA GLN A 73 4.73 11.09 -14.26
C GLN A 73 5.27 11.91 -13.09
N ALA A 74 5.85 11.21 -12.11
CA ALA A 74 7.05 11.61 -11.36
C ALA A 74 7.49 10.40 -10.53
#